data_AF-A0A1G4FN51-F1
#
_entry.id   AF-A0A1G4FN51-F1
#
_cell.length_a   1.000
_cell.length_b   1.000
_cell.length_c   1.000
_cell.angle_alpha   90.00
_cell.angle_beta   90.00
_cell.angle_gamma   90.00
#
_symmetry.space_group_name_H-M   'P 1'
#
loop_
_entity.id
_entity.type
_entity.pdbx_description
1 polymer ?
#
loop_
_entity_poly.entity_id
_entity_poly.type
_entity_poly.pdbx_seq_one_letter_code
_entity_poly.pdbx_strand_id
1 'polypeptide(L)' 'MRDFEKIYTEYFSDVYKYVLTICRNGAIAEEVTQETFFKAMRHINQFNGSCKLYVWLCQIAKNT' A
#
# COMPACT_ATOMS: atom_id res chain seq x y z
N MET A 1 -5.33 -11.08 -11.63
CA MET A 1 -6.28 -10.36 -10.75
C MET A 1 -6.38 -11.02 -9.37
N ARG A 2 -6.67 -12.32 -9.26
CA ARG A 2 -6.77 -13.06 -7.98
C ARG A 2 -5.55 -12.93 -7.03
N ASP A 3 -4.34 -12.79 -7.56
CA ASP A 3 -3.14 -12.63 -6.72
C ASP A 3 -3.03 -11.25 -6.06
N PHE A 4 -3.54 -10.21 -6.73
CA PHE A 4 -3.51 -8.86 -6.16
C PHE A 4 -4.59 -8.67 -5.09
N GLU A 5 -5.74 -9.35 -5.21
CA GLU A 5 -6.75 -9.37 -4.15
C GLU A 5 -6.22 -9.96 -2.84
N LYS A 6 -5.36 -10.99 -2.93
CA LYS A 6 -4.67 -11.55 -1.75
C LYS A 6 -3.72 -10.54 -1.15
N ILE A 7 -2.90 -9.89 -1.97
CA ILE A 7 -1.99 -8.82 -1.52
C ILE A 7 -2.78 -7.70 -0.84
N TYR A 8 -3.88 -7.26 -1.44
CA TYR A 8 -4.73 -6.24 -0.84
C TYR A 8 -5.27 -6.70 0.52
N THR A 9 -5.88 -7.87 0.58
CA THR A 9 -6.48 -8.41 1.81
C THR A 9 -5.45 -8.62 2.92
N GLU A 10 -4.23 -9.06 2.57
CA GLU A 10 -3.15 -9.31 3.52
C GLU A 10 -2.53 -8.01 4.06
N TYR A 11 -2.31 -7.00 3.21
CA TYR A 11 -1.53 -5.82 3.58
C TYR A 11 -2.37 -4.57 3.87
N PHE A 12 -3.66 -4.52 3.52
CA PHE A 12 -4.46 -3.29 3.63
C PHE A 12 -4.48 -2.73 5.06
N SER A 13 -4.74 -3.57 6.06
CA SER A 13 -4.81 -3.12 7.46
C SER A 13 -3.48 -2.54 7.95
N ASP A 14 -2.36 -3.15 7.58
CA ASP A 14 -1.05 -2.74 8.04
C ASP A 14 -0.55 -1.48 7.33
N VAL A 15 -0.83 -1.35 6.04
CA VAL A 15 -0.54 -0.11 5.28
C VAL A 15 -1.42 1.02 5.80
N TYR A 16 -2.71 0.79 6.03
CA TYR A 16 -3.61 1.79 6.61
C TYR A 16 -3.12 2.29 7.97
N LYS A 17 -2.80 1.39 8.90
CA LYS A 17 -2.29 1.75 10.23
C LYS A 17 -0.99 2.55 10.11
N TYR A 18 -0.10 2.14 9.22
CA TYR A 18 1.15 2.85 8.96
C TYR A 18 0.88 4.28 8.47
N VAL A 19 0.03 4.47 7.47
CA VAL A 19 -0.32 5.80 6.97
C VAL A 19 -0.99 6.64 8.05
N LEU A 20 -1.88 6.04 8.85
CA LEU A 20 -2.54 6.70 9.97
C LEU A 20 -1.55 7.23 10.99
N THR A 21 -0.42 6.53 11.24
CA THR A 21 0.63 7.06 12.13
C THR A 21 1.31 8.32 11.61
N ILE A 22 1.32 8.51 10.28
CA ILE A 22 1.96 9.64 9.60
C ILE A 22 1.01 10.83 9.53
N CYS A 23 -0.19 10.64 8.96
CA CYS A 23 -1.13 11.74 8.72
C CYS A 23 -2.01 12.07 9.93
N ARG A 24 -2.16 11.13 10.88
CA ARG A 24 -3.02 11.25 12.09
C ARG A 24 -4.47 11.64 11.79
N ASN A 25 -4.96 11.28 10.61
CA ASN A 25 -6.32 11.54 10.17
C ASN A 25 -6.87 10.30 9.45
N GLY A 26 -7.98 9.75 9.93
CA GLY A 26 -8.55 8.51 9.40
C GLY A 26 -9.00 8.60 7.94
N ALA A 27 -9.60 9.72 7.54
CA ALA A 27 -10.08 9.93 6.17
C ALA A 27 -8.92 10.07 5.19
N ILE A 28 -7.89 10.85 5.55
CA ILE A 28 -6.67 10.99 4.73
C ILE A 28 -5.95 9.65 4.65
N ALA A 29 -5.86 8.91 5.76
CA ALA A 29 -5.21 7.60 5.77
C ALA A 29 -5.92 6.61 4.84
N GLU A 30 -7.25 6.64 4.79
CA GLU A 30 -8.05 5.79 3.91
C GLU A 30 -7.79 6.12 2.44
N GLU A 31 -7.87 7.40 2.07
CA GLU A 31 -7.62 7.87 0.70
C GLU A 31 -6.21 7.50 0.22
N VAL A 32 -5.18 7.82 1.01
CA VAL A 32 -3.79 7.50 0.69
C VAL A 32 -3.57 5.99 0.59
N THR A 33 -4.22 5.19 1.45
CA THR A 33 -4.11 3.72 1.39
C THR A 33 -4.72 3.20 0.09
N GLN A 34 -5.90 3.68 -0.30
CA GLN A 34 -6.54 3.28 -1.56
C GLN A 34 -5.67 3.64 -2.77
N GLU A 35 -5.15 4.86 -2.81
CA GLU A 35 -4.27 5.31 -3.89
C GLU A 35 -2.95 4.52 -3.92
N THR A 36 -2.42 4.15 -2.75
CA THR A 36 -1.24 3.28 -2.62
C THR A 36 -1.46 1.95 -3.33
N PHE A 37 -2.56 1.26 -3.04
CA PHE A 37 -2.86 -0.03 -3.69
C PHE A 37 -3.19 0.12 -5.17
N PHE A 38 -3.80 1.24 -5.58
CA PHE A 38 -4.01 1.54 -7.00
C PHE A 38 -2.68 1.69 -7.75
N LYS A 39 -1.75 2.50 -7.22
CA LYS A 39 -0.38 2.65 -7.76
C LYS A 39 0.37 1.32 -7.74
N ALA A 40 0.29 0.57 -6.64
CA ALA A 40 0.92 -0.74 -6.54
C ALA A 40 0.40 -1.71 -7.61
N MET A 41 -0.92 -1.77 -7.85
CA MET A 41 -1.51 -2.60 -8.90
C MET A 41 -0.97 -2.25 -10.30
N ARG A 42 -0.77 -0.96 -10.59
CA ARG A 42 -0.24 -0.49 -11.87
C ARG A 42 1.23 -0.83 -12.07
N HIS A 43 2.01 -0.91 -10.99
CA HIS A 43 3.46 -1.10 -11.02
C HIS A 43 3.92 -2.46 -10.48
N ILE A 44 3.01 -3.39 -10.13
CA ILE A 44 3.36 -4.66 -9.49
C ILE A 44 4.30 -5.52 -10.35
N ASN A 45 4.20 -5.43 -11.68
CA ASN A 45 5.10 -6.14 -12.60
C ASN A 45 6.54 -5.60 -12.59
N GLN A 46 6.77 -4.40 -12.03
CA GLN A 46 8.08 -3.79 -11.87
C GLN A 46 8.69 -4.10 -10.48
N PHE A 47 7.90 -4.69 -9.57
CA PHE A 47 8.40 -5.12 -8.28
C PHE A 47 9.31 -6.34 -8.48
N ASN A 48 10.61 -6.14 -8.26
CA ASN A 48 11.65 -7.15 -8.51
C ASN A 48 12.00 -8.00 -7.27
N GLY A 49 11.24 -7.87 -6.17
CA GLY A 49 11.49 -8.62 -4.94
C GLY A 49 12.75 -8.19 -4.16
N SER A 50 13.36 -7.06 -4.48
CA SER A 50 14.55 -6.54 -3.77
C SER A 50 14.30 -6.18 -2.30
N CYS A 51 13.03 -5.98 -1.93
CA CYS A 51 12.61 -5.78 -0.54
C CYS A 51 11.31 -6.55 -0.26
N LYS A 52 10.87 -6.58 1.00
CA LYS A 52 9.57 -7.16 1.35
C LYS A 52 8.44 -6.35 0.70
N LEU A 53 7.39 -7.03 0.25
CA LEU A 53 6.25 -6.38 -0.39
C LEU A 53 5.63 -5.28 0.49
N TYR A 54 5.49 -5.54 1.79
CA TYR A 54 5.06 -4.52 2.76
C TYR A 54 5.92 -3.25 2.74
N VAL A 55 7.25 -3.39 2.70
CA VAL A 55 8.18 -2.26 2.67
C VAL A 55 7.99 -1.44 1.39
N TRP A 56 7.79 -2.13 0.25
CA TRP A 56 7.50 -1.48 -1.02
C TRP A 56 6.16 -0.74 -1.00
N LEU A 57 5.11 -1.33 -0.42
CA LEU A 57 3.80 -0.66 -0.26
C LEU A 57 3.91 0.58 0.64
N CYS A 58 4.62 0.51 1.76
CA CYS A 58 4.89 1.67 2.62
C CYS A 58 5.69 2.78 1.93
N GLN A 59 6.56 2.41 0.97
CA GLN A 59 7.29 3.37 0.16
C GLN A 59 6.36 4.08 -0.82
N ILE A 60 5.46 3.36 -1.49
CA ILE A 60 4.45 3.98 -2.37
C ILE A 60 3.56 4.93 -1.56
N ALA A 61 3.11 4.50 -0.38
CA ALA A 61 2.25 5.32 0.50
C ALA A 61 2.93 6.61 0.98
N LYS A 62 4.25 6.59 1.20
CA LYS A 62 5.03 7.79 1.54
C LYS A 62 5.18 8.79 0.39
N ASN A 63 5.07 8.34 -0.85
CA ASN A 63 5.21 9.16 -2.06
C ASN A 63 3.84 9.44 -2.71
N THR A 64 2.76 9.21 -1.97
CA THR A 64 1.39 9.54 -2.33
C THR A 64 0.98 10.72 -1.47
#